data_AF-A0A9D9F2Y6-F1
#
_entry.id   AF-A0A9D9F2Y6-F1
#
_cell.length_a   1.000
_cell.length_b   1.000
_cell.length_c   1.000
_cell.angle_alpha   90.00
_cell.angle_beta   90.00
_cell.angle_gamma   90.00
#
_symmetry.space_group_name_H-M   'P 1'
#
loop_
_entity.id
_entity.type
_entity.pdbx_description
1 polymer ?
#
loop_
_entity_poly.entity_id
_entity_poly.type
_entity_poly.pdbx_seq_one_letter_code
_entity_poly.pdbx_strand_id
1 'polypeptide(L)'
;MPEYLTGSFKDDYNIEYELTEKVFYQKPATRFHILKWNIDEQYFIARSDSLNSYDPNLYSRIDWIKFKGMQPFEWGFCLTAYKANTPDSAEIATVPDRNNPKTGCNGYPFSRMKPITS
;
A
#
# COMPACT_ATOMS: atom_id res chain seq x y z
N MET A 1 2.65 -4.42 13.09
CA MET A 1 3.17 -3.96 11.79
C MET A 1 4.69 -4.16 11.76
N PRO A 2 5.29 -4.60 10.65
CA PRO A 2 6.75 -4.69 10.51
C PRO A 2 7.42 -3.31 10.50
N GLU A 3 8.52 -3.17 11.24
CA GLU A 3 9.24 -1.88 11.38
C GLU A 3 9.73 -1.32 10.03
N TYR A 4 10.15 -2.18 9.10
CA TYR A 4 10.65 -1.78 7.77
C TYR A 4 9.58 -1.13 6.87
N LEU A 5 8.30 -1.24 7.23
CA LEU A 5 7.21 -0.55 6.52
C LEU A 5 6.96 0.85 7.07
N THR A 6 7.48 1.20 8.25
CA THR A 6 7.23 2.50 8.86
C THR A 6 8.29 3.51 8.42
N GLY A 7 7.86 4.70 8.02
CA GLY A 7 8.75 5.79 7.66
C GLY A 7 8.38 6.51 6.38
N SER A 8 9.36 7.23 5.84
CA SER A 8 9.23 7.96 4.57
C SER A 8 9.87 7.17 3.43
N PHE A 9 9.15 7.06 2.32
CA PHE A 9 9.54 6.27 1.17
C PHE A 9 9.34 7.05 -0.12
N LYS A 10 10.07 6.65 -1.16
CA LYS A 10 9.82 7.08 -2.54
C LYS A 10 9.62 5.85 -3.40
N ASP A 11 8.64 5.88 -4.29
CA ASP A 11 8.45 4.78 -5.24
C ASP A 11 9.29 4.92 -6.52
N ASP A 12 9.16 3.96 -7.42
CA ASP A 12 9.80 3.95 -8.73
C ASP A 12 9.18 4.94 -9.74
N TYR A 13 8.08 5.61 -9.36
CA TYR A 13 7.46 6.72 -10.10
C TYR A 13 7.83 8.09 -9.51
N ASN A 14 8.75 8.14 -8.54
CA ASN A 14 9.15 9.32 -7.79
C ASN A 14 8.04 9.94 -6.92
N ILE A 15 7.00 9.18 -6.58
CA ILE A 15 5.97 9.61 -5.64
C ILE A 15 6.49 9.37 -4.22
N GLU A 16 6.32 10.36 -3.34
CA GLU A 16 6.70 10.24 -1.94
C GLU A 16 5.54 9.72 -1.10
N TYR A 17 5.89 8.90 -0.11
CA TYR A 17 4.94 8.31 0.81
C TYR A 17 5.43 8.43 2.25
N GLU A 18 4.48 8.47 3.16
CA GLU A 18 4.71 8.29 4.58
C GLU A 18 3.78 7.19 5.08
N LEU A 19 4.35 6.16 5.70
CA LEU A 19 3.59 5.05 6.27
C LEU A 19 3.83 4.99 7.77
N THR A 20 2.74 5.08 8.52
CA THR A 20 2.67 4.91 9.98
C THR A 20 1.73 3.75 10.30
N GLU A 21 1.57 3.43 11.58
CA GLU A 21 0.59 2.42 12.02
C GLU A 21 -0.85 2.76 11.59
N LYS A 22 -1.18 4.06 11.48
CA LYS A 22 -2.56 4.55 11.29
C LYS A 22 -2.81 5.21 9.95
N VAL A 23 -1.77 5.60 9.24
CA VAL A 23 -1.91 6.39 8.01
C VAL A 23 -0.93 5.88 6.97
N PHE A 24 -1.45 5.62 5.77
CA PHE A 24 -0.67 5.53 4.55
C PHE A 24 -0.93 6.81 3.74
N TYR A 25 0.08 7.65 3.60
CA TYR A 25 -0.02 8.96 2.97
C TYR A 25 0.78 8.97 1.68
N GLN A 26 0.09 9.14 0.55
CA GLN A 26 0.69 9.40 -0.75
C GLN A 26 0.72 10.91 -0.97
N LYS A 27 1.92 11.49 -0.90
CA LYS A 27 2.11 12.93 -0.94
C LYS A 27 1.80 13.51 -2.33
N PRO A 28 1.30 14.76 -2.40
CA PRO A 28 1.03 15.67 -1.29
C PRO A 28 -0.45 15.68 -0.81
N ALA A 29 -1.31 14.78 -1.30
CA ALA A 29 -2.76 14.96 -1.14
C ALA A 29 -3.53 13.75 -0.62
N THR A 30 -3.14 12.53 -0.99
CA THR A 30 -4.00 11.35 -0.81
C THR A 30 -3.65 10.63 0.49
N ARG A 31 -4.57 10.62 1.45
CA ARG A 31 -4.41 9.91 2.73
C ARG A 31 -5.35 8.73 2.84
N PHE A 32 -4.84 7.63 3.38
CA PHE A 32 -5.61 6.45 3.74
C PHE A 32 -5.45 6.20 5.24
N HIS A 33 -6.57 6.16 5.96
CA HIS A 33 -6.64 5.85 7.39
C HIS A 33 -6.73 4.34 7.58
N ILE A 34 -5.68 3.74 8.13
CA ILE A 34 -5.54 2.30 8.31
C ILE A 34 -6.48 1.84 9.43
N LEU A 35 -7.31 0.85 9.12
CA LEU A 35 -8.33 0.28 10.01
C LEU A 35 -7.91 -1.07 10.58
N LYS A 36 -7.19 -1.87 9.78
CA LYS A 36 -6.82 -3.24 10.13
C LYS A 36 -5.51 -3.61 9.45
N TRP A 37 -4.64 -4.27 10.19
CA TRP A 37 -3.44 -4.94 9.68
C TRP A 37 -3.65 -6.46 9.69
N ASN A 38 -3.26 -7.14 8.63
CA ASN A 38 -3.07 -8.58 8.61
C ASN A 38 -1.61 -8.87 8.22
N ILE A 39 -0.80 -9.19 9.23
CA ILE A 39 0.65 -9.35 9.05
C ILE A 39 0.98 -10.67 8.35
N ASP A 40 0.24 -11.73 8.70
CA ASP A 40 0.47 -13.09 8.19
C ASP A 40 0.17 -13.16 6.69
N GLU A 41 -0.90 -12.50 6.25
CA GLU A 41 -1.27 -12.42 4.83
C GLU A 41 -0.72 -11.19 4.10
N GLN A 42 0.06 -10.37 4.79
CA GLN A 42 0.73 -9.20 4.24
C GLN A 42 -0.18 -8.19 3.53
N TYR A 43 -1.25 -7.74 4.21
CA TYR A 43 -2.07 -6.62 3.75
C TYR A 43 -2.60 -5.76 4.90
N PHE A 44 -3.07 -4.56 4.57
CA PHE A 44 -3.88 -3.75 5.48
C PHE A 44 -5.11 -3.19 4.77
N ILE A 45 -6.17 -2.97 5.54
CA ILE A 45 -7.39 -2.30 5.10
C ILE A 45 -7.35 -0.87 5.56
N ALA A 46 -7.63 0.07 4.66
CA ALA A 46 -7.65 1.49 4.96
C ALA A 46 -8.86 2.17 4.34
N ARG A 47 -9.33 3.25 4.97
CA ARG A 47 -10.37 4.14 4.45
C ARG A 47 -9.74 5.40 3.89
N SER A 48 -10.08 5.75 2.65
CA SER A 48 -9.69 7.02 2.04
C SER A 48 -10.22 8.19 2.88
N ASP A 49 -9.37 9.18 3.13
CA ASP A 49 -9.76 10.41 3.81
C ASP A 49 -10.93 11.07 3.07
N SER A 50 -11.86 11.64 3.83
CA SER A 50 -13.00 12.39 3.28
C SER A 50 -12.59 13.58 2.40
N LEU A 51 -11.38 14.09 2.58
CA LEU A 51 -10.81 15.21 1.84
C LEU A 51 -10.03 14.78 0.59
N ASN A 52 -9.88 13.48 0.34
CA ASN A 52 -9.26 13.01 -0.91
C ASN A 52 -10.12 13.41 -2.11
N SER A 53 -9.50 13.89 -3.18
CA SER A 53 -10.21 14.26 -4.42
C SER A 53 -10.84 13.06 -5.13
N TYR A 54 -10.32 11.86 -4.89
CA TYR A 54 -10.79 10.61 -5.48
C TYR A 54 -11.14 9.61 -4.39
N ASP A 55 -12.21 8.86 -4.63
CA ASP A 55 -12.70 7.78 -3.77
C ASP A 55 -12.84 8.15 -2.28
N PRO A 56 -13.33 9.35 -1.91
CA PRO A 56 -13.43 9.76 -0.52
C PRO A 56 -14.36 8.83 0.25
N ASN A 57 -13.97 8.49 1.49
CA ASN A 57 -14.70 7.57 2.37
C ASN A 57 -14.83 6.11 1.89
N LEU A 58 -14.24 5.75 0.75
CA LEU A 58 -14.20 4.36 0.29
C LEU A 58 -13.06 3.58 0.95
N TYR A 59 -13.10 2.25 0.80
CA TYR A 59 -12.17 1.34 1.44
C TYR A 59 -11.24 0.71 0.41
N SER A 60 -9.98 0.57 0.81
CA SER A 60 -8.91 -0.01 0.02
C SER A 60 -8.25 -1.15 0.78
N ARG A 61 -7.83 -2.19 0.06
CA ARG A 61 -6.91 -3.23 0.53
C ARG A 61 -5.56 -3.00 -0.13
N ILE A 62 -4.55 -2.82 0.71
CA ILE A 62 -3.17 -2.62 0.28
C ILE A 62 -2.38 -3.87 0.68
N ASP A 63 -1.99 -4.66 -0.30
CA ASP A 63 -1.10 -5.81 -0.10
C ASP A 63 0.35 -5.37 -0.29
N TRP A 64 1.27 -5.96 0.49
CA TRP A 64 2.70 -5.70 0.33
C TRP A 64 3.51 -6.97 0.11
N ILE A 65 4.71 -6.77 -0.41
CA ILE A 65 5.78 -7.77 -0.50
C ILE A 65 7.09 -7.17 0.01
N LYS A 66 7.93 -8.00 0.62
CA LYS A 66 9.30 -7.63 0.96
C LYS A 66 10.22 -8.14 -0.13
N PHE A 67 11.10 -7.30 -0.64
CA PHE A 67 12.11 -7.70 -1.61
C PHE A 67 13.37 -8.23 -0.92
N LYS A 68 14.05 -9.17 -1.59
CA LYS A 68 15.39 -9.64 -1.20
C LYS A 68 16.35 -9.29 -2.34
N GLY A 69 17.46 -8.60 -2.03
CA GLY A 69 18.49 -8.27 -3.01
C GLY A 69 18.10 -7.20 -4.05
N MET A 70 17.08 -6.37 -3.78
CA MET A 70 16.61 -5.32 -4.70
C MET A 70 16.90 -3.89 -4.22
N GLN A 71 17.90 -3.71 -3.37
CA GLN A 71 18.31 -2.40 -2.86
C GLN A 71 18.47 -1.37 -4.00
N PRO A 72 18.00 -0.11 -3.83
CA PRO A 72 17.47 0.47 -2.59
C PRO A 72 15.99 0.15 -2.32
N PHE A 73 15.32 -0.62 -3.18
CA PHE A 73 13.91 -0.96 -3.01
C PHE A 73 13.78 -2.18 -2.08
N GLU A 74 13.20 -1.95 -0.90
CA GLU A 74 13.16 -2.97 0.16
C GLU A 74 11.82 -3.71 0.22
N TRP A 75 10.75 -3.07 -0.24
CA TRP A 75 9.41 -3.61 -0.27
C TRP A 75 8.61 -2.97 -1.40
N GLY A 76 7.42 -3.49 -1.69
CA GLY A 76 6.50 -2.88 -2.63
C GLY A 76 5.05 -3.13 -2.26
N PHE A 77 4.15 -2.30 -2.77
CA PHE A 77 2.71 -2.40 -2.50
C PHE A 77 1.86 -2.55 -3.76
N CYS A 78 0.69 -3.11 -3.56
CA CYS A 78 -0.38 -3.21 -4.53
C CYS A 78 -1.69 -2.71 -3.92
N LEU A 79 -2.37 -1.79 -4.60
CA LEU A 79 -3.77 -1.46 -4.31
C LEU A 79 -4.67 -2.54 -4.94
N THR A 80 -4.87 -3.62 -4.19
CA THR A 80 -5.63 -4.79 -4.64
C THR A 80 -7.12 -4.49 -4.77
N ALA A 81 -7.65 -3.73 -3.81
CA ALA A 81 -8.95 -3.07 -3.90
C ALA A 81 -8.78 -1.58 -3.60
N TYR A 82 -9.47 -0.72 -4.33
CA TYR A 82 -9.29 0.74 -4.24
C TYR A 82 -10.58 1.56 -4.11
N LYS A 83 -11.76 0.93 -4.24
CA LYS A 83 -13.07 1.62 -4.22
C LYS A 83 -14.19 0.74 -3.64
N ALA A 84 -13.88 -0.01 -2.59
CA ALA A 84 -14.84 -0.86 -1.93
C ALA A 84 -15.79 -0.04 -1.04
N ASN A 85 -17.06 -0.45 -0.93
CA ASN A 85 -18.07 0.27 -0.15
C ASN A 85 -17.99 -0.03 1.36
N THR A 86 -17.37 -1.15 1.73
CA THR A 86 -17.19 -1.59 3.12
C THR A 86 -15.79 -2.16 3.33
N PRO A 87 -15.25 -2.15 4.57
CA PRO A 87 -13.99 -2.84 4.89
C PRO A 87 -14.00 -4.32 4.48
N ASP A 88 -15.09 -5.03 4.76
CA ASP A 88 -15.22 -6.46 4.46
C ASP A 88 -15.17 -6.73 2.95
N SER A 89 -15.79 -5.86 2.13
CA SER A 89 -15.72 -5.98 0.68
C SER A 89 -14.34 -5.66 0.10
N ALA A 90 -13.55 -4.80 0.76
CA ALA A 90 -12.14 -4.61 0.41
C ALA A 90 -11.31 -5.85 0.76
N GLU A 91 -11.62 -6.50 1.87
CA GLU A 91 -10.86 -7.63 2.41
C GLU A 91 -10.95 -8.89 1.54
N ILE A 92 -12.10 -9.16 0.92
CA ILE A 92 -12.31 -10.33 0.04
C ILE A 92 -11.70 -10.19 -1.37
N ALA A 93 -10.92 -9.13 -1.63
CA ALA A 93 -10.31 -8.91 -2.94
C ALA A 93 -9.29 -10.02 -3.29
N THR A 94 -9.16 -10.30 -4.59
CA THR A 94 -8.22 -11.32 -5.10
C THR A 94 -6.80 -11.00 -4.68
N VAL A 95 -6.17 -11.90 -3.94
CA VAL A 95 -4.79 -11.76 -3.48
C VAL A 95 -3.83 -11.55 -4.68
N PRO A 96 -2.92 -10.58 -4.64
CA PRO A 96 -2.01 -10.33 -5.75
C PRO A 96 -0.95 -11.43 -5.86
N ASP A 97 -0.43 -11.64 -7.07
CA ASP A 97 0.65 -12.61 -7.31
C ASP A 97 2.00 -12.06 -6.86
N ARG A 98 2.36 -12.39 -5.62
CA ARG A 98 3.62 -11.98 -4.99
C ARG A 98 4.87 -12.61 -5.62
N ASN A 99 4.72 -13.71 -6.36
CA ASN A 99 5.84 -14.39 -7.02
C ASN A 99 6.22 -13.72 -8.35
N ASN A 100 5.30 -12.95 -8.94
CA ASN A 100 5.51 -12.22 -10.18
C ASN A 100 5.34 -10.71 -9.97
N PRO A 101 6.21 -10.03 -9.18
CA PRO A 101 5.99 -8.65 -8.74
C PRO A 101 5.99 -7.60 -9.87
N LYS A 102 6.35 -7.97 -11.10
CA LYS A 102 6.25 -7.10 -12.29
C LYS A 102 4.85 -7.06 -12.92
N THR A 103 4.00 -8.05 -12.63
CA THR A 103 2.67 -8.20 -13.23
C THR A 103 1.60 -8.64 -12.21
N GLY A 104 1.99 -8.96 -10.99
CA GLY A 104 1.14 -9.59 -9.99
C GLY A 104 0.17 -8.65 -9.29
N CYS A 105 0.30 -7.34 -9.48
CA CYS A 105 -0.68 -6.37 -9.00
C CYS A 105 -1.73 -6.11 -10.08
N ASN A 106 -2.71 -7.01 -10.23
CA ASN A 106 -3.79 -6.88 -11.23
C ASN A 106 -3.29 -6.68 -12.67
N GLY A 107 -2.18 -7.33 -13.05
CA GLY A 107 -1.53 -7.18 -14.36
C GLY A 107 -0.43 -6.11 -14.40
N TYR A 108 -0.26 -5.34 -13.33
CA TYR A 108 0.73 -4.27 -13.19
C TYR A 108 1.85 -4.63 -12.21
N PRO A 109 2.99 -3.92 -12.23
CA PRO A 109 4.01 -4.08 -11.23
C PRO A 109 3.52 -3.59 -9.86
N PHE A 110 4.05 -4.19 -8.80
CA PHE A 110 4.01 -3.59 -7.47
C PHE A 110 4.78 -2.27 -7.50
N SER A 111 4.23 -1.24 -6.86
CA SER A 111 4.95 0.02 -6.66
C SER A 111 6.09 -0.23 -5.67
N ARG A 112 7.33 -0.02 -6.11
CA ARG A 112 8.53 -0.43 -5.36
C ARG A 112 8.99 0.71 -4.48
N MET A 113 9.11 0.45 -3.18
CA MET A 113 9.36 1.43 -2.15
C MET A 113 10.81 1.38 -1.69
N LYS A 114 11.50 2.52 -1.77
CA LYS A 114 12.81 2.73 -1.15
C LYS A 114 12.70 3.77 -0.04
N PRO A 115 13.40 3.62 1.08
CA PRO A 115 13.42 4.63 2.13
C PRO A 115 13.99 5.95 1.59
N ILE A 116 13.44 7.07 2.05
CA ILE A 116 14.06 8.38 1.91
C ILE A 116 15.01 8.53 3.10
N THR A 117 16.27 8.14 2.92
CA THR A 117 17.32 8.50 3.87
C THR A 117 17.56 10.00 3.80
N SER A 118 17.42 10.70 4.93
CA SER A 118 17.95 12.06 5.12
C SER A 118 19.48 12.04 5.19
#